data_AF-A0A2L0B0S0-F1
#
_entry.id   AF-A0A2L0B0S0-F1
#
_cell.length_a   1.000
_cell.length_b   1.000
_cell.length_c   1.000
_cell.angle_alpha   90.00
_cell.angle_beta   90.00
_cell.angle_gamma   90.00
#
_symmetry.space_group_name_H-M   'P 1'
#
loop_
_entity.id
_entity.type
_entity.pdbx_description
1 polymer ?
#
loop_
_entity_poly.entity_id
_entity_poly.type
_entity_poly.pdbx_seq_one_letter_code
_entity_poly.pdbx_strand_id
1 'polypeptide(L)'
;IDTIPEPLRDRMEMIDMSGYVAEEKLAIAKQYLLPQAMKDSGLKQENITIDDSSLVLLIKSYCRESGVRNLQKHIEKVVRKVAYKVVKEETAFVHVTVENLSEFVGKPVFTHERMYPVTPPGVVMGLAWTAMGGSTLYIETTTRRPSKPGDKDAEGSLELTGHLGEVMKES
;
A
#
# COMPACT_ATOMS: atom_id res chain seq x y z
N ILE A 1 17.57 0.43 -9.20
CA ILE A 1 18.68 -0.31 -9.83
C ILE A 1 19.31 0.53 -10.94
N ASP A 2 18.49 1.23 -11.73
CA ASP A 2 18.94 2.03 -12.88
C ASP A 2 19.79 3.26 -12.53
N THR A 3 19.84 3.65 -11.25
CA THR A 3 20.64 4.78 -10.75
C THR A 3 22.01 4.37 -10.20
N ILE A 4 22.34 3.07 -10.17
CA ILE A 4 23.64 2.59 -9.68
C ILE A 4 24.66 2.74 -10.82
N PRO A 5 25.83 3.38 -10.60
CA PRO A 5 26.86 3.50 -11.63
C PRO A 5 27.29 2.14 -12.16
N GLU A 6 27.38 2.03 -13.48
CA GLU A 6 27.75 0.79 -14.20
C GLU A 6 29.06 0.14 -13.67
N PRO A 7 30.13 0.89 -13.34
CA PRO A 7 31.36 0.28 -12.80
C PRO A 7 31.19 -0.41 -11.44
N LEU A 8 30.21 0.03 -10.65
CA LEU A 8 29.89 -0.62 -9.37
C LEU A 8 28.97 -1.81 -9.60
N ARG A 9 27.98 -1.65 -10.48
CA ARG A 9 27.02 -2.71 -10.82
C ARG A 9 27.71 -3.95 -11.37
N ASP A 10 28.72 -3.79 -12.22
CA ASP A 10 29.50 -4.89 -12.79
C ASP A 10 30.32 -5.68 -11.74
N ARG A 11 30.55 -5.08 -10.57
CA ARG A 11 31.29 -5.68 -9.45
C ARG A 11 30.40 -6.19 -8.33
N MET A 12 29.08 -6.10 -8.48
CA MET A 12 28.11 -6.52 -7.48
C MET A 12 27.29 -7.70 -7.98
N GLU A 13 27.10 -8.70 -7.12
CA GLU A 13 26.05 -9.69 -7.34
C GLU A 13 24.70 -9.07 -6.98
N MET A 14 23.79 -9.06 -7.95
CA MET A 14 22.45 -8.50 -7.77
C MET A 14 21.51 -9.60 -7.28
N ILE A 15 21.02 -9.45 -6.05
CA ILE A 15 20.00 -10.32 -5.46
C ILE A 15 18.71 -9.50 -5.31
N ASP A 16 17.70 -9.85 -6.10
CA ASP A 16 16.41 -9.17 -6.06
C ASP A 16 15.52 -9.75 -4.95
N MET A 17 15.10 -8.88 -4.04
CA MET A 17 14.15 -9.22 -2.98
C MET A 17 12.76 -8.74 -3.39
N SER A 18 11.84 -9.68 -3.61
CA SER A 18 10.45 -9.35 -3.92
C SER A 18 9.70 -8.82 -2.69
N GLY A 19 8.59 -8.13 -2.94
CA GLY A 19 7.63 -7.80 -1.89
C GLY A 19 6.92 -9.03 -1.32
N TYR A 20 6.15 -8.82 -0.27
CA TYR A 20 5.41 -9.87 0.41
C TYR A 20 3.93 -9.88 0.01
N VAL A 21 3.34 -11.07 -0.13
CA VAL A 21 1.89 -11.23 -0.27
C VAL A 21 1.19 -11.05 1.08
N ALA A 22 -0.13 -10.83 1.07
CA ALA A 22 -0.89 -10.55 2.29
C ALA A 22 -0.74 -11.64 3.37
N GLU A 23 -0.68 -12.91 2.97
CA GLU A 23 -0.50 -14.05 3.87
C GLU A 23 0.90 -14.07 4.49
N GLU A 24 1.94 -13.79 3.71
CA GLU A 24 3.31 -13.64 4.21
C GLU A 24 3.42 -12.47 5.20
N LYS A 25 2.78 -11.34 4.90
CA LYS A 25 2.74 -10.19 5.82
C LYS A 25 2.05 -10.52 7.13
N LEU A 26 0.97 -11.31 7.08
CA LEU A 26 0.29 -11.78 8.28
C LEU A 26 1.21 -12.68 9.12
N ALA A 27 1.90 -13.62 8.48
CA ALA A 27 2.87 -14.49 9.16
C ALA A 27 4.01 -13.68 9.79
N ILE A 28 4.58 -12.72 9.05
CA ILE A 28 5.64 -11.83 9.53
C ILE A 28 5.15 -10.98 10.71
N ALA A 29 3.93 -10.46 10.64
CA ALA A 29 3.34 -9.67 11.71
C ALA A 29 3.21 -10.47 13.00
N LYS A 30 2.73 -11.71 12.93
CA LYS A 30 2.52 -12.58 14.09
C LYS A 30 3.84 -13.08 14.69
N GLN A 31 4.77 -13.51 13.85
CA GLN A 31 6.02 -14.13 14.30
C GLN A 31 7.05 -13.11 14.77
N TYR A 32 7.10 -11.92 14.17
CA TYR A 32 8.18 -10.96 14.39
C TYR A 32 7.69 -9.59 14.85
N LEU A 33 6.78 -8.94 14.11
CA LEU A 33 6.47 -7.53 14.35
C LEU A 33 5.72 -7.30 15.66
N LEU A 34 4.70 -8.11 15.95
CA LEU A 34 3.91 -7.98 17.18
C LEU A 34 4.75 -8.32 18.43
N PRO A 35 5.47 -9.46 18.49
CA PRO A 35 6.36 -9.74 19.62
C PRO A 35 7.41 -8.66 19.84
N GLN A 36 8.01 -8.14 18.76
CA GLN A 36 9.02 -7.08 18.84
C GLN A 36 8.40 -5.78 19.39
N ALA A 37 7.26 -5.34 18.86
CA ALA A 37 6.59 -4.13 19.33
C ALA A 37 6.16 -4.23 20.80
N MET A 38 5.68 -5.41 21.23
CA MET A 38 5.33 -5.68 22.63
C MET A 38 6.55 -5.60 23.53
N LYS A 39 7.67 -6.22 23.14
CA LYS A 39 8.93 -6.17 23.87
C LYS A 39 9.43 -4.72 24.01
N ASP A 40 9.40 -3.95 22.94
CA ASP A 40 9.86 -2.56 22.94
C ASP A 40 8.97 -1.64 23.79
N SER A 41 7.70 -1.99 23.96
CA SER A 41 6.75 -1.25 24.82
C SER A 41 6.63 -1.81 26.23
N GLY A 42 7.38 -2.88 26.57
CA GLY A 42 7.31 -3.55 27.87
C GLY A 42 5.99 -4.28 28.15
N LEU A 43 5.22 -4.62 27.11
CA LEU A 43 3.96 -5.37 27.26
C LEU A 43 4.20 -6.87 27.21
N LYS A 44 3.42 -7.60 28.00
CA LYS A 44 3.37 -9.06 27.98
C LYS A 44 2.10 -9.55 27.27
N GLN A 45 2.06 -10.83 26.99
CA GLN A 45 0.93 -11.48 26.32
C GLN A 45 -0.36 -11.47 27.16
N GLU A 46 -0.23 -11.31 28.47
CA GLU A 46 -1.34 -11.08 29.40
C GLU A 46 -1.96 -9.68 29.31
N ASN A 47 -1.32 -8.74 28.59
CA ASN A 47 -1.82 -7.37 28.45
C ASN A 47 -2.52 -7.12 27.12
N ILE A 48 -2.15 -7.83 26.06
CA ILE A 48 -2.67 -7.58 24.71
C ILE A 48 -2.76 -8.87 23.88
N THR A 49 -3.91 -9.03 23.21
CA THR A 49 -4.12 -10.01 22.14
C THR A 49 -4.70 -9.29 20.93
N ILE A 50 -4.20 -9.59 19.74
CA ILE A 50 -4.72 -9.05 18.48
C ILE A 50 -5.18 -10.23 17.62
N ASP A 51 -6.42 -10.17 17.14
CA ASP A 51 -6.96 -11.20 16.24
C ASP A 51 -6.28 -11.17 14.87
N ASP A 52 -6.18 -12.34 14.25
CA ASP A 52 -5.69 -12.47 12.88
C ASP A 52 -6.55 -11.66 11.90
N SER A 53 -7.87 -11.60 12.12
CA SER A 53 -8.80 -10.80 11.33
C SER A 53 -8.48 -9.30 11.42
N SER A 54 -8.10 -8.82 12.61
CA SER A 54 -7.67 -7.43 12.84
C SER A 54 -6.37 -7.12 12.09
N LEU A 55 -5.40 -8.04 12.11
CA LEU A 55 -4.15 -7.90 11.36
C LEU A 55 -4.39 -7.90 9.85
N VAL A 56 -5.28 -8.77 9.35
CA VAL A 56 -5.68 -8.79 7.94
C VAL A 56 -6.36 -7.48 7.54
N LEU A 57 -7.26 -6.95 8.38
CA LEU A 57 -7.90 -5.66 8.13
C LEU A 57 -6.86 -4.52 8.10
N LEU A 58 -5.89 -4.55 9.01
CA LEU A 58 -4.80 -3.59 9.10
C LEU A 58 -3.96 -3.60 7.81
N ILE A 59 -3.55 -4.79 7.35
CA ILE A 59 -2.81 -4.97 6.10
C ILE A 59 -3.60 -4.40 4.92
N LYS A 60 -4.89 -4.72 4.79
CA LYS A 60 -5.70 -4.31 3.62
C LYS A 60 -6.06 -2.82 3.61
N SER A 61 -6.39 -2.25 4.78
CA SER A 61 -7.06 -0.95 4.85
C SER A 61 -6.14 0.19 5.28
N TYR A 62 -4.95 -0.12 5.80
CA TYR A 62 -4.01 0.88 6.31
C TYR A 62 -2.63 0.80 5.64
N CYS A 63 -2.30 -0.32 4.97
CA CYS A 63 -0.99 -0.52 4.37
C CYS A 63 -1.06 -0.75 2.85
N ARG A 64 -0.56 0.19 2.05
CA ARG A 64 -0.33 0.01 0.60
C ARG A 64 1.13 0.13 0.24
N GLU A 65 1.86 -0.94 0.48
CA GLU A 65 3.27 -1.07 0.12
C GLU A 65 3.59 -2.53 -0.19
N SER A 66 4.72 -2.79 -0.80
CA SER A 66 5.25 -4.15 -1.05
C SER A 66 5.87 -4.77 0.21
N GLY A 67 6.45 -3.95 1.10
CA GLY A 67 7.07 -4.36 2.35
C GLY A 67 6.11 -4.40 3.56
N VAL A 68 6.70 -4.33 4.76
CA VAL A 68 5.98 -4.37 6.07
C VAL A 68 6.28 -3.17 6.98
N ARG A 69 6.86 -2.09 6.45
CA ARG A 69 7.25 -0.91 7.22
C ARG A 69 6.05 -0.14 7.79
N ASN A 70 5.03 0.11 6.99
CA ASN A 70 3.78 0.72 7.43
C ASN A 70 3.01 -0.21 8.36
N LEU A 71 3.01 -1.52 8.05
CA LEU A 71 2.42 -2.55 8.93
C LEU A 71 3.04 -2.50 10.33
N GLN A 72 4.36 -2.48 10.41
CA GLN A 72 5.10 -2.32 11.66
C GLN A 72 4.70 -1.04 12.41
N LYS A 73 4.72 0.12 11.74
CA LYS A 73 4.32 1.40 12.36
C LYS A 73 2.92 1.37 12.95
N HIS A 74 1.97 0.74 12.25
CA HIS A 74 0.60 0.62 12.71
C HIS A 74 0.48 -0.33 13.90
N ILE A 75 1.18 -1.48 13.89
CA ILE A 75 1.24 -2.39 15.03
C ILE A 75 1.85 -1.68 16.25
N GLU A 76 2.98 -1.00 16.10
CA GLU A 76 3.61 -0.21 17.17
C GLU A 76 2.66 0.86 17.72
N LYS A 77 1.88 1.52 16.86
CA LYS A 77 0.88 2.51 17.28
C LYS A 77 -0.23 1.87 18.14
N VAL A 78 -0.71 0.68 17.77
CA VAL A 78 -1.70 -0.07 18.56
C VAL A 78 -1.11 -0.43 19.92
N VAL A 79 0.05 -1.08 19.92
CA VAL A 79 0.74 -1.54 21.14
C VAL A 79 1.03 -0.37 22.08
N ARG A 80 1.51 0.77 21.56
CA ARG A 80 1.79 1.97 22.36
C ARG A 80 0.53 2.56 23.00
N LYS A 81 -0.60 2.55 22.30
CA LYS A 81 -1.89 2.98 22.86
C LYS A 81 -2.39 2.03 23.95
N VAL A 82 -2.20 0.72 23.77
CA VAL A 82 -2.53 -0.25 24.81
C VAL A 82 -1.65 -0.06 26.04
N ALA A 83 -0.34 0.13 25.86
CA ALA A 83 0.58 0.42 26.96
C ALA A 83 0.15 1.66 27.74
N TYR A 84 -0.29 2.72 27.06
CA TYR A 84 -0.83 3.91 27.71
C TYR A 84 -2.07 3.62 28.57
N LYS A 85 -3.03 2.82 28.07
CA LYS A 85 -4.23 2.41 28.83
C LYS A 85 -3.88 1.57 30.06
N VAL A 86 -2.92 0.67 29.93
CA VAL A 86 -2.44 -0.18 31.05
C VAL A 86 -1.77 0.67 32.13
N VAL A 87 -0.89 1.60 31.75
CA VAL A 87 -0.19 2.49 32.71
C VAL A 87 -1.17 3.43 33.43
N LYS A 88 -2.26 3.82 32.78
CA LYS A 88 -3.34 4.59 33.42
C LYS A 88 -4.25 3.75 34.32
N GLU A 89 -4.00 2.46 34.44
CA GLU A 89 -4.84 1.51 35.19
C GLU A 89 -6.30 1.45 34.69
N GLU A 90 -6.55 1.86 33.43
CA GLU A 90 -7.90 1.83 32.84
C GLU A 90 -8.32 0.37 32.53
N THR A 91 -7.37 -0.46 32.10
CA THR A 91 -7.60 -1.87 31.72
C THR A 91 -6.33 -2.69 31.91
N ALA A 92 -6.44 -3.89 32.50
CA ALA A 92 -5.31 -4.82 32.65
C ALA A 92 -5.00 -5.63 31.36
N PHE A 93 -6.03 -5.87 30.55
CA PHE A 93 -5.97 -6.64 29.31
C PHE A 93 -6.80 -5.97 28.21
N VAL A 94 -6.27 -5.94 26.99
CA VAL A 94 -6.94 -5.40 25.81
C VAL A 94 -6.97 -6.44 24.69
N HIS A 95 -8.18 -6.80 24.27
CA HIS A 95 -8.41 -7.63 23.10
C HIS A 95 -8.70 -6.76 21.89
N VAL A 96 -7.83 -6.79 20.87
CA VAL A 96 -7.97 -5.97 19.65
C VAL A 96 -8.67 -6.76 18.55
N THR A 97 -9.93 -6.41 18.33
CA THR A 97 -10.80 -6.98 17.30
C THR A 97 -10.97 -6.03 16.12
N VAL A 98 -11.64 -6.49 15.07
CA VAL A 98 -11.93 -5.72 13.86
C VAL A 98 -12.74 -4.46 14.19
N GLU A 99 -13.66 -4.57 15.16
CA GLU A 99 -14.59 -3.50 15.55
C GLU A 99 -13.87 -2.37 16.29
N ASN A 100 -12.95 -2.70 17.22
CA ASN A 100 -12.26 -1.71 18.03
C ASN A 100 -10.92 -1.23 17.43
N LEU A 101 -10.43 -1.86 16.36
CA LEU A 101 -9.18 -1.50 15.69
C LEU A 101 -9.10 0.00 15.37
N SER A 102 -10.23 0.57 14.93
CA SER A 102 -10.32 1.99 14.54
C SER A 102 -10.06 2.97 15.69
N GLU A 103 -10.30 2.58 16.95
CA GLU A 103 -9.97 3.39 18.13
C GLU A 103 -8.45 3.56 18.30
N PHE A 104 -7.69 2.56 17.86
CA PHE A 104 -6.23 2.54 17.98
C PHE A 104 -5.57 3.24 16.79
N VAL A 105 -5.87 2.80 15.56
CA VAL A 105 -5.17 3.30 14.37
C VAL A 105 -5.84 4.52 13.73
N GLY A 106 -7.12 4.75 13.98
CA GLY A 106 -7.96 5.77 13.34
C GLY A 106 -8.90 5.18 12.29
N LYS A 107 -9.50 6.04 11.45
CA LYS A 107 -10.32 5.57 10.33
C LYS A 107 -9.46 4.89 9.26
N PRO A 108 -10.01 3.90 8.51
CA PRO A 108 -9.32 3.29 7.37
C PRO A 108 -8.78 4.33 6.38
N VAL A 109 -7.52 4.17 5.97
CA VAL A 109 -6.86 5.08 5.01
C VAL A 109 -7.25 4.70 3.57
N PHE A 110 -7.40 3.40 3.32
CA PHE A 110 -7.73 2.84 2.02
C PHE A 110 -9.06 2.09 2.10
N THR A 111 -10.06 2.58 1.36
CA THR A 111 -11.42 2.02 1.37
C THR A 111 -11.74 1.17 0.15
N HIS A 112 -11.12 1.45 -1.00
CA HIS A 112 -11.40 0.74 -2.25
C HIS A 112 -10.12 0.31 -2.96
N GLU A 113 -10.00 -0.98 -3.26
CA GLU A 113 -8.92 -1.56 -4.04
C GLU A 113 -8.90 -1.04 -5.49
N ARG A 114 -10.08 -0.76 -6.05
CA ARG A 114 -10.27 -0.22 -7.39
C ARG A 114 -10.91 1.15 -7.35
N MET A 115 -10.42 2.05 -8.19
CA MET A 115 -11.01 3.38 -8.39
C MET A 115 -12.34 3.28 -9.13
N TYR A 116 -12.42 2.38 -10.12
CA TYR A 116 -13.64 2.11 -10.88
C TYR A 116 -14.11 0.66 -10.64
N PRO A 117 -15.37 0.43 -10.21
CA PRO A 117 -15.91 -0.93 -10.07
C PRO A 117 -16.04 -1.61 -11.45
N VAL A 118 -16.48 -0.85 -12.45
CA VAL A 118 -16.46 -1.20 -13.87
C VAL A 118 -15.83 -0.02 -14.59
N THR A 119 -14.83 -0.27 -15.43
CA THR A 119 -14.13 0.78 -16.17
C THR A 119 -15.07 1.38 -17.23
N PRO A 120 -15.30 2.71 -17.21
CA PRO A 120 -16.06 3.36 -18.28
C PRO A 120 -15.30 3.33 -19.61
N PRO A 121 -15.98 3.53 -20.76
CA PRO A 121 -15.31 3.66 -22.05
C PRO A 121 -14.21 4.74 -22.01
N GLY A 122 -13.04 4.40 -22.55
CA GLY A 122 -11.86 5.27 -22.52
C GLY A 122 -10.95 5.10 -21.30
N VAL A 123 -11.30 4.24 -20.35
CA VAL A 123 -10.47 3.95 -19.17
C VAL A 123 -10.07 2.47 -19.14
N VAL A 124 -8.78 2.19 -18.92
CA VAL A 124 -8.26 0.83 -18.75
C VAL A 124 -7.33 0.74 -17.54
N MET A 125 -7.29 -0.43 -16.91
CA MET A 125 -6.34 -0.71 -15.82
C MET A 125 -5.07 -1.33 -16.38
N GLY A 126 -3.93 -0.67 -16.14
CA GLY A 126 -2.59 -1.15 -16.46
C GLY A 126 -1.81 -1.56 -15.20
N LEU A 127 -0.81 -2.43 -15.39
CA LEU A 127 0.18 -2.77 -14.38
C LEU A 127 1.46 -1.98 -14.66
N ALA A 128 2.01 -1.33 -13.64
CA ALA A 128 3.23 -0.56 -13.73
C ALA A 128 4.27 -1.09 -12.73
N TRP A 129 5.54 -1.10 -13.14
CA TRP A 129 6.65 -1.34 -12.24
C TRP A 129 7.24 0.00 -11.79
N THR A 130 7.14 0.30 -10.50
CA THR A 130 7.64 1.55 -9.93
C THR A 130 8.84 1.29 -9.02
N ALA A 131 9.55 2.35 -8.62
CA ALA A 131 10.63 2.25 -7.64
C ALA A 131 10.20 1.66 -6.28
N MET A 132 8.91 1.70 -5.95
CA MET A 132 8.34 1.12 -4.73
C MET A 132 7.77 -0.31 -4.93
N GLY A 133 7.91 -0.85 -6.15
CA GLY A 133 7.38 -2.15 -6.57
C GLY A 133 6.23 -2.04 -7.58
N GLY A 134 5.55 -3.16 -7.81
CA GLY A 134 4.39 -3.22 -8.71
C GLY A 134 3.21 -2.37 -8.22
N SER A 135 2.57 -1.67 -9.14
CA SER A 135 1.40 -0.82 -8.88
C SER A 135 0.37 -0.92 -10.00
N THR A 136 -0.90 -0.70 -9.69
CA THR A 136 -1.97 -0.61 -10.69
C THR A 136 -2.21 0.85 -11.02
N LEU A 137 -2.24 1.17 -12.32
CA LEU A 137 -2.52 2.52 -12.82
C LEU A 137 -3.77 2.47 -13.70
N TYR A 138 -4.53 3.57 -13.73
CA TYR A 138 -5.60 3.76 -14.70
C TYR A 138 -5.09 4.67 -15.80
N ILE A 139 -5.19 4.20 -17.04
CA ILE A 139 -4.93 4.99 -18.23
C ILE A 139 -6.27 5.48 -18.74
N GLU A 140 -6.42 6.80 -18.84
CA GLU A 140 -7.66 7.46 -19.22
C GLU A 140 -7.50 8.21 -20.54
N THR A 141 -8.53 8.15 -21.37
CA THR A 141 -8.61 8.85 -22.65
C THR A 141 -9.95 9.55 -22.73
N THR A 142 -9.94 10.79 -23.21
CA THR A 142 -11.16 11.57 -23.41
C THR A 142 -11.09 12.31 -24.72
N THR A 143 -12.22 12.37 -25.43
CA THR A 143 -12.32 13.14 -26.67
C THR A 143 -12.42 14.62 -26.34
N ARG A 144 -11.36 15.36 -26.63
CA ARG A 144 -11.30 16.81 -26.29
C ARG A 144 -12.19 17.66 -27.19
N ARG A 145 -12.28 17.32 -28.48
CA ARG A 145 -13.14 18.02 -29.46
C ARG A 145 -14.09 17.01 -30.11
N PRO A 146 -15.41 17.22 -30.04
CA PRO A 146 -16.36 16.36 -30.74
C PRO A 146 -16.21 16.55 -32.25
N SER A 147 -16.12 15.44 -33.00
CA SER A 147 -16.13 15.48 -34.45
C SER A 147 -17.50 15.96 -34.93
N LYS A 148 -17.54 17.04 -35.73
CA LYS A 148 -18.79 17.53 -36.31
C LYS A 148 -19.03 16.85 -37.67
N PRO A 149 -20.29 16.53 -38.03
CA PRO A 149 -20.60 16.05 -39.37
C PRO A 149 -20.29 17.14 -40.40
N GLY A 150 -19.17 17.00 -41.11
CA GLY A 150 -18.67 18.01 -42.06
C GLY A 150 -17.15 18.20 -42.03
N ASP A 151 -16.48 17.83 -40.93
CA ASP A 151 -15.02 17.83 -40.81
C ASP A 151 -14.44 16.60 -41.52
N LYS A 152 -14.38 16.64 -42.86
CA LYS A 152 -13.83 15.52 -43.66
C LYS A 152 -12.30 15.48 -43.70
N ASP A 153 -11.63 16.58 -43.33
CA ASP A 153 -10.17 16.75 -43.44
C ASP A 153 -9.52 17.32 -42.15
N ALA A 154 -10.19 17.23 -40.99
CA ALA A 154 -9.58 17.68 -39.74
C ALA A 154 -8.59 16.62 -39.21
N GLU A 155 -7.29 16.92 -39.26
CA GLU A 155 -6.26 16.08 -38.64
C GLU A 155 -6.56 15.87 -37.14
N GLY A 156 -6.56 14.61 -36.72
CA GLY A 156 -6.71 14.25 -35.31
C GLY A 156 -5.46 14.61 -34.52
N SER A 157 -5.63 15.30 -33.39
CA SER A 157 -4.54 15.61 -32.45
C SER A 157 -4.63 14.72 -31.21
N LEU A 158 -3.48 14.23 -30.72
CA LEU A 158 -3.37 13.53 -29.44
C LEU A 158 -2.59 14.38 -28.44
N GLU A 159 -3.20 14.70 -27.31
CA GLU A 159 -2.54 15.38 -26.19
C GLU A 159 -2.31 14.37 -25.06
N LEU A 160 -1.04 14.06 -24.79
CA LEU A 160 -0.65 13.16 -23.71
C LEU A 160 -0.37 13.97 -22.42
N THR A 161 -0.81 13.44 -21.29
CA THR A 161 -0.61 14.06 -19.97
C THR A 161 -0.05 13.04 -18.97
N GLY A 162 0.52 13.53 -17.86
CA GLY A 162 1.42 12.74 -17.01
C GLY A 162 2.87 12.93 -17.48
N HIS A 163 3.84 12.86 -16.58
CA HIS A 163 5.27 13.04 -16.88
C HIS A 163 5.83 11.85 -17.68
N LEU A 164 5.27 11.64 -18.86
CA LEU A 164 5.63 10.61 -19.82
C LEU A 164 6.93 11.09 -20.46
N GLY A 165 8.02 10.37 -20.22
CA GLY A 165 9.28 10.62 -20.90
C GLY A 165 9.15 10.41 -22.42
N GLU A 166 10.16 10.82 -23.18
CA GLU A 166 10.16 10.71 -24.66
C GLU A 166 9.84 9.28 -25.15
N VAL A 167 10.30 8.25 -24.44
CA VAL A 167 10.06 6.83 -24.76
C VAL A 167 8.56 6.48 -24.84
N MET A 168 7.75 7.11 -24.00
CA MET A 168 6.30 6.85 -23.94
C MET A 168 5.51 7.62 -25.01
N LYS A 169 6.13 8.57 -25.75
CA LYS A 169 5.45 9.27 -26.84
C LYS A 169 5.40 8.46 -28.13
N GLU A 170 6.34 7.53 -28.31
CA GLU A 170 6.43 6.67 -29.50
C GLU A 170 5.75 5.30 -29.30
N SER A 171 5.50 4.90 -28.05
CA SER A 171 4.90 3.61 -27.68
C SER A 171 3.37 3.65 -27.74
#